data_AF-A0A2E7E919-F1
#
_entry.id   AF-A0A2E7E919-F1
#
_cell.length_a   1.000
_cell.length_b   1.000
_cell.length_c   1.000
_cell.angle_alpha   90.00
_cell.angle_beta   90.00
_cell.angle_gamma   90.00
#
_symmetry.space_group_name_H-M   'P 1'
#
loop_
_entity.id
_entity.type
_entity.pdbx_description
1 polymer ?
#
loop_
_entity_poly.entity_id
_entity_poly.type
_entity_poly.pdbx_seq_one_letter_code
_entity_poly.pdbx_strand_id
1 'polypeptide(L)'
;MALRTRSMKPEYSVTEELLHLFELALTIGKQLDPRENCQNFVQVLVPRYGLIEASIWWPDDSESGVQPLAALPRMHPDVITPTVVDTVYRLSQASEPGVLTANDPDYVDFTAGIAGREATCGVYPFSDGGVLLMYSAQPDVINIRLLKSLRPIMEVLGTSIRGGFAREQLLLSEAELKKQRGFLKTLVNTIPDLVWLKDQDGIYLACNERFEQFFGAAEQQIVGKTDYEFVDSELADSFRMNDRRAMENNGPSVNEEWIPFASDGHCELLETTKTPMLDEEGTLVGVLGIGHDITQNREMQKQLEAERDRSQHYLDTVEAIIVSLDPEGRITMINRKGGELLEYEPEQLKGKHWFEHCLVQPEGMELFWPS
;
A
#
# COMPACT_ATOMS: atom_id res chain seq x y z
N MET A 1 64.24 60.83 -0.38
CA MET A 1 64.03 59.54 0.31
C MET A 1 62.72 59.66 1.09
N ALA A 2 61.58 59.40 0.44
CA ALA A 2 60.26 59.58 1.02
C ALA A 2 59.74 58.21 1.50
N LEU A 3 59.62 58.06 2.81
CA LEU A 3 59.02 56.90 3.47
C LEU A 3 57.53 56.84 3.14
N ARG A 4 57.12 55.82 2.38
CA ARG A 4 55.71 55.46 2.22
C ARG A 4 55.20 54.89 3.54
N THR A 5 54.35 55.65 4.22
CA THR A 5 53.49 55.14 5.31
C THR A 5 52.53 54.10 4.74
N ARG A 6 52.75 52.84 5.13
CA ARG A 6 51.87 51.71 4.85
C ARG A 6 50.60 51.91 5.69
N SER A 7 49.49 52.22 5.04
CA SER A 7 48.17 52.27 5.68
C SER A 7 47.80 50.86 6.16
N MET A 8 47.73 50.64 7.47
CA MET A 8 47.15 49.43 8.05
C MET A 8 45.63 49.48 7.83
N LYS A 9 45.07 48.43 7.20
CA LYS A 9 43.61 48.21 7.16
C LYS A 9 43.08 48.07 8.59
N PRO A 10 41.88 48.58 8.91
CA PRO A 10 41.31 48.48 10.24
C PRO A 10 41.03 47.00 10.59
N GLU A 11 41.41 46.59 11.79
CA GLU A 11 41.04 45.28 12.34
C GLU A 11 39.51 45.22 12.50
N TYR A 12 38.89 44.17 11.95
CA TYR A 12 37.48 43.84 12.17
C TYR A 12 37.21 43.67 13.67
N SER A 13 36.19 44.36 14.20
CA SER A 13 35.80 44.24 15.61
C SER A 13 35.12 42.90 15.87
N VAL A 14 35.45 42.23 16.97
CA VAL A 14 34.81 40.98 17.45
C VAL A 14 33.27 41.12 17.52
N THR A 15 32.77 42.34 17.79
CA THR A 15 31.33 42.62 17.83
C THR A 15 30.64 42.51 16.47
N GLU A 16 31.33 42.85 15.38
CA GLU A 16 30.77 42.72 14.03
C GLU A 16 30.72 41.25 13.60
N GLU A 17 31.79 40.49 13.86
CA GLU A 17 31.81 39.04 13.59
C GLU A 17 30.65 38.30 14.31
N LEU A 18 30.41 38.63 15.59
CA LEU A 18 29.29 38.06 16.35
C LEU A 18 27.91 38.46 15.80
N LEU A 19 27.77 39.70 15.34
CA LEU A 19 26.52 40.18 14.75
C LEU A 19 26.21 39.42 13.44
N HIS A 20 27.21 39.17 12.60
CA HIS A 20 27.04 38.40 11.36
C HIS A 20 26.60 36.96 11.65
N LEU A 21 27.23 36.30 12.63
CA LEU A 21 26.86 34.94 13.04
C LEU A 21 25.43 34.89 13.59
N PHE A 22 25.03 35.90 14.37
CA PHE A 22 23.68 36.01 14.91
C PHE A 22 22.63 36.18 13.80
N GLU A 23 22.87 37.06 12.83
CA GLU A 23 21.98 37.24 11.68
C GLU A 23 21.78 35.95 10.88
N LEU A 24 22.86 35.20 10.65
CA LEU A 24 22.80 33.89 10.00
C LEU A 24 22.00 32.89 10.85
N ALA A 25 22.24 32.83 12.16
CA ALA A 25 21.52 31.94 13.07
C ALA A 25 20.01 32.17 13.00
N LEU A 26 19.59 33.44 12.93
CA LEU A 26 18.18 33.81 12.82
C LEU A 26 17.51 33.37 11.51
N THR A 27 18.26 32.96 10.49
CA THR A 27 17.66 32.41 9.26
C THR A 27 17.28 30.94 9.40
N ILE A 28 17.96 30.21 10.28
CA ILE A 28 17.86 28.76 10.40
C ILE A 28 16.60 28.38 11.20
N GLY A 29 15.80 27.46 10.64
CA GLY A 29 14.61 26.93 11.29
C GLY A 29 13.39 27.84 11.19
N LYS A 30 13.47 28.93 10.43
CA LYS A 30 12.29 29.78 10.10
C LYS A 30 11.31 29.06 9.18
N GLN A 31 11.83 28.23 8.27
CA GLN A 31 11.03 27.40 7.38
C GLN A 31 11.23 25.94 7.72
N LEU A 32 10.16 25.17 7.57
CA LEU A 32 10.15 23.73 7.79
C LEU A 32 10.73 22.96 6.61
N ASP A 33 10.62 23.52 5.40
CA ASP A 33 11.22 22.96 4.19
C ASP A 33 12.75 23.18 4.25
N PRO A 34 13.57 22.11 4.18
CA PRO A 34 15.02 22.23 4.23
C PRO A 34 15.59 23.06 3.08
N ARG A 35 14.97 23.07 1.89
CA ARG A 35 15.41 23.83 0.71
C ARG A 35 15.16 25.32 0.90
N GLU A 36 13.96 25.70 1.36
CA GLU A 36 13.67 27.11 1.67
C GLU A 36 14.55 27.63 2.81
N ASN A 37 14.79 26.80 3.83
CA ASN A 37 15.66 27.14 4.94
C ASN A 37 17.10 27.40 4.47
N CYS A 38 17.65 26.51 3.63
CA CYS A 38 18.96 26.72 3.01
C CYS A 38 18.99 27.95 2.10
N GLN A 39 17.92 28.22 1.36
CA GLN A 39 17.85 29.37 0.47
C GLN A 39 17.88 30.70 1.24
N ASN A 40 17.14 30.78 2.35
CA ASN A 40 17.18 31.95 3.25
C ASN A 40 18.57 32.13 3.86
N PHE A 41 19.24 31.03 4.20
CA PHE A 41 20.60 31.05 4.72
C PHE A 41 21.59 31.68 3.72
N VAL A 42 21.62 31.18 2.47
CA VAL A 42 22.54 31.72 1.44
C VAL A 42 22.20 33.16 1.04
N GLN A 43 20.93 33.57 1.10
CA GLN A 43 20.49 34.94 0.86
C GLN A 43 21.06 35.95 1.85
N VAL A 44 21.30 35.54 3.10
CA VAL A 44 21.97 36.39 4.09
C VAL A 44 23.49 36.25 4.01
N LEU A 45 23.99 35.03 3.82
CA LEU A 45 25.42 34.73 3.77
C LEU A 45 26.16 35.51 2.66
N VAL A 46 25.64 35.47 1.44
CA VAL A 46 26.32 36.03 0.26
C VAL A 46 26.60 37.53 0.39
N PRO A 47 25.60 38.41 0.61
CA PRO A 47 25.87 39.84 0.74
C PRO A 47 26.66 40.17 2.00
N ARG A 48 26.49 39.40 3.09
CA ARG A 48 27.13 39.69 4.38
C ARG A 48 28.63 39.50 4.38
N TYR A 49 29.11 38.51 3.64
CA TYR A 49 30.54 38.22 3.49
C TYR A 49 31.10 38.69 2.14
N GLY A 50 30.32 39.43 1.34
CA GLY A 50 30.76 39.93 0.04
C GLY A 50 31.07 38.83 -0.97
N LEU A 51 30.35 37.71 -0.88
CA LEU A 51 30.51 36.58 -1.80
C LEU A 51 29.85 36.91 -3.14
N ILE A 52 30.33 36.26 -4.20
CA ILE A 52 29.68 36.27 -5.50
C ILE A 52 28.67 35.13 -5.58
N GLU A 53 29.02 33.99 -4.99
CA GLU A 53 28.17 32.82 -4.99
C GLU A 53 28.28 32.04 -3.69
N ALA A 54 27.17 31.43 -3.26
CA ALA A 54 27.19 30.36 -2.28
C ALA A 54 26.16 29.28 -2.65
N SER A 55 26.52 28.02 -2.47
CA SER A 55 25.62 26.88 -2.68
C SER A 55 25.74 25.85 -1.57
N ILE A 56 24.60 25.30 -1.17
CA ILE A 56 24.52 24.21 -0.19
C ILE A 56 24.11 22.95 -0.95
N TRP A 57 24.90 21.90 -0.78
CA TRP A 57 24.66 20.58 -1.34
C TRP A 57 24.48 19.59 -0.20
N TRP A 58 23.63 18.60 -0.43
CA TRP A 58 23.23 17.64 0.61
C TRP A 58 23.06 16.25 0.03
N PRO A 59 23.27 15.18 0.83
CA PRO A 59 23.10 13.83 0.34
C PRO A 59 21.71 13.53 -0.21
N ASP A 60 21.67 12.66 -1.19
CA ASP A 60 20.47 12.08 -1.76
C ASP A 60 20.67 10.59 -2.05
N ASP A 61 19.59 9.92 -2.47
CA ASP A 61 19.60 8.48 -2.76
C ASP A 61 20.21 8.15 -4.14
N SER A 62 20.87 9.10 -4.81
CA SER A 62 21.44 8.90 -6.15
C SER A 62 22.84 8.25 -6.10
N GLU A 63 23.30 7.68 -7.22
CA GLU A 63 24.65 7.10 -7.34
C GLU A 63 25.76 8.14 -7.07
N SER A 64 25.51 9.42 -7.33
CA SER A 64 26.43 10.53 -7.13
C SER A 64 26.47 11.02 -5.67
N GLY A 65 25.45 10.69 -4.88
CA GLY A 65 25.40 10.87 -3.43
C GLY A 65 25.22 12.30 -2.90
N VAL A 66 25.08 13.34 -3.74
CA VAL A 66 24.74 14.72 -3.33
C VAL A 66 23.92 15.46 -4.39
N GLN A 67 23.01 16.34 -3.95
CA GLN A 67 22.20 17.25 -4.77
C GLN A 67 22.24 18.69 -4.24
N PRO A 68 22.03 19.72 -5.08
CA PRO A 68 21.97 21.10 -4.60
C PRO A 68 20.63 21.36 -3.87
N LEU A 69 20.71 21.90 -2.65
CA LEU A 69 19.54 22.34 -1.89
C LEU A 69 19.23 23.81 -2.10
N ALA A 70 20.26 24.63 -2.19
CA ALA A 70 20.14 26.08 -2.36
C ALA A 70 21.36 26.64 -3.06
N ALA A 71 21.16 27.73 -3.79
CA ALA A 71 22.24 28.47 -4.43
C ALA A 71 21.87 29.94 -4.58
N LEU A 72 22.85 30.82 -4.47
CA LEU A 72 22.71 32.22 -4.84
C LEU A 72 23.99 32.70 -5.53
N PRO A 73 23.94 33.15 -6.81
CA PRO A 73 22.77 33.13 -7.68
C PRO A 73 22.26 31.71 -7.95
N ARG A 74 21.01 31.58 -8.39
CA ARG A 74 20.42 30.26 -8.67
C ARG A 74 21.21 29.57 -9.78
N MET A 75 21.72 28.36 -9.52
CA MET A 75 22.44 27.58 -10.52
C MET A 75 21.52 27.19 -11.68
N HIS A 76 22.01 27.35 -12.92
CA HIS A 76 21.33 26.87 -14.11
C HIS A 76 21.51 25.34 -14.23
N PRO A 77 20.48 24.56 -14.62
CA PRO A 77 20.58 23.10 -14.73
C PRO A 77 21.76 22.61 -15.58
N ASP A 78 22.06 23.32 -16.68
CA ASP A 78 23.17 22.98 -17.59
C ASP A 78 24.56 23.04 -16.93
N VAL A 79 24.69 23.69 -15.78
CA VAL A 79 25.95 23.79 -15.01
C VAL A 79 26.12 22.58 -14.07
N ILE A 80 25.03 21.91 -13.69
CA ILE A 80 25.03 20.73 -12.81
C ILE A 80 25.35 19.49 -13.66
N THR A 81 26.61 19.38 -14.06
CA THR A 81 27.13 18.23 -14.82
C THR A 81 27.58 17.11 -13.86
N PRO A 82 27.63 15.84 -14.30
CA PRO A 82 28.14 14.74 -13.46
C PRO A 82 29.52 15.01 -12.85
N THR A 83 30.43 15.62 -13.62
CA THR A 83 31.78 16.01 -13.13
C THR A 83 31.71 17.01 -11.97
N VAL A 84 30.78 17.96 -12.03
CA VAL A 84 30.55 18.91 -10.93
C VAL A 84 30.02 18.16 -9.71
N VAL A 85 29.01 17.31 -9.89
CA VAL A 85 28.43 16.54 -8.77
C VAL A 85 29.47 15.64 -8.10
N ASP A 86 30.28 14.92 -8.87
CA ASP A 86 31.36 14.07 -8.33
C ASP A 86 32.42 14.87 -7.56
N THR A 87 32.75 16.07 -8.05
CA THR A 87 33.68 16.98 -7.36
C THR A 87 33.09 17.48 -6.05
N VAL A 88 31.83 17.91 -6.07
CA VAL A 88 31.12 18.34 -4.86
C VAL A 88 31.02 17.20 -3.85
N TYR A 89 30.71 15.98 -4.31
CA TYR A 89 30.68 14.79 -3.46
C TYR A 89 32.03 14.55 -2.80
N ARG A 90 33.14 14.58 -3.55
CA ARG A 90 34.49 14.43 -2.95
C ARG A 90 34.78 15.50 -1.90
N LEU A 91 34.39 16.75 -2.17
CA LEU A 91 34.56 17.87 -1.23
C LEU A 91 33.69 17.72 0.02
N SER A 92 32.51 17.11 -0.07
CA SER A 92 31.64 16.89 1.08
C SER A 92 32.17 15.84 2.05
N GLN A 93 33.06 14.94 1.59
CA GLN A 93 33.72 13.94 2.43
C GLN A 93 34.93 14.48 3.20
N ALA A 94 35.28 15.76 3.05
CA ALA A 94 36.39 16.36 3.80
C ALA A 94 36.08 16.41 5.30
N SER A 95 37.08 16.16 6.15
CA SER A 95 36.92 16.16 7.61
C SER A 95 36.98 17.55 8.25
N GLU A 96 37.56 18.52 7.55
CA GLU A 96 37.68 19.91 8.02
C GLU A 96 37.37 20.91 6.90
N PRO A 97 36.91 22.13 7.24
CA PRO A 97 36.74 23.20 6.27
C PRO A 97 38.06 23.60 5.61
N GLY A 98 38.02 23.88 4.31
CA GLY A 98 39.19 24.20 3.48
C GLY A 98 38.95 25.38 2.55
N VAL A 99 40.04 25.90 1.99
CA VAL A 99 40.00 26.94 0.95
C VAL A 99 40.72 26.40 -0.28
N LEU A 100 40.00 26.29 -1.38
CA LEU A 100 40.54 25.94 -2.68
C LEU A 100 40.95 27.21 -3.43
N THR A 101 42.02 27.09 -4.21
CA THR A 101 42.57 28.18 -5.05
C THR A 101 42.69 27.69 -6.49
N ALA A 102 42.99 28.61 -7.43
CA ALA A 102 43.15 28.28 -8.85
C ALA A 102 44.19 27.19 -9.19
N ASN A 103 45.06 26.81 -8.25
CA ASN A 103 46.05 25.74 -8.42
C ASN A 103 45.54 24.35 -7.99
N ASP A 104 44.34 24.28 -7.40
CA ASP A 104 43.76 23.02 -6.94
C ASP A 104 42.98 22.34 -8.08
N PRO A 105 43.18 21.05 -8.37
CA PRO A 105 42.43 20.34 -9.41
C PRO A 105 40.91 20.44 -9.22
N ASP A 106 40.44 20.31 -7.97
CA ASP A 106 39.01 20.33 -7.64
C ASP A 106 38.41 21.73 -7.81
N TYR A 107 39.24 22.78 -7.70
CA TYR A 107 38.84 24.14 -8.03
C TYR A 107 38.56 24.28 -9.53
N VAL A 108 39.42 23.72 -10.39
CA VAL A 108 39.26 23.84 -11.85
C VAL A 108 37.99 23.12 -12.30
N ASP A 109 37.75 21.91 -11.79
CA ASP A 109 36.58 21.10 -12.19
C ASP A 109 35.26 21.75 -11.77
N PHE A 110 35.21 22.38 -10.58
CA PHE A 110 34.01 23.07 -10.11
C PHE A 110 33.81 24.46 -10.74
N THR A 111 34.90 25.21 -10.98
CA THR A 111 34.82 26.61 -11.42
C THR A 111 34.90 26.82 -12.93
N ALA A 112 35.00 25.74 -13.73
CA ALA A 112 35.17 25.74 -15.18
C ALA A 112 34.13 26.53 -16.02
N GLY A 113 33.14 27.17 -15.40
CA GLY A 113 32.18 28.08 -16.05
C GLY A 113 31.86 29.38 -15.30
N ILE A 114 32.46 29.65 -14.13
CA ILE A 114 31.96 30.68 -13.18
C ILE A 114 33.01 31.76 -12.85
N ALA A 115 34.31 31.50 -13.00
CA ALA A 115 35.36 32.28 -12.34
C ALA A 115 36.57 32.66 -13.22
N GLY A 116 36.96 33.94 -13.19
CA GLY A 116 38.27 34.40 -13.65
C GLY A 116 39.44 33.98 -12.72
N ARG A 117 40.68 34.16 -13.18
CA ARG A 117 41.91 33.56 -12.64
C ARG A 117 42.35 33.94 -11.19
N GLU A 118 41.63 34.78 -10.46
CA GLU A 118 42.04 35.30 -9.14
C GLU A 118 40.96 35.20 -8.05
N ALA A 119 40.36 34.02 -7.89
CA ALA A 119 39.28 33.84 -6.92
C ALA A 119 39.53 32.70 -5.92
N THR A 120 38.80 32.75 -4.79
CA THR A 120 38.91 31.78 -3.69
C THR A 120 37.57 31.06 -3.51
N CYS A 121 37.63 29.74 -3.34
CA CYS A 121 36.47 28.91 -3.04
C CYS A 121 36.61 28.33 -1.62
N GLY A 122 35.67 28.65 -0.74
CA GLY A 122 35.53 28.04 0.58
C GLY A 122 34.73 26.76 0.50
N VAL A 123 35.25 25.71 1.11
CA VAL A 123 34.59 24.42 1.24
C VAL A 123 34.33 24.19 2.72
N TYR A 124 33.07 24.05 3.09
CA TYR A 124 32.66 23.73 4.44
C TYR A 124 31.86 22.42 4.44
N PRO A 125 32.46 21.28 4.78
CA PRO A 125 31.75 20.01 4.89
C PRO A 125 30.86 20.00 6.13
N PHE A 126 29.65 19.48 6.00
CA PHE A 126 28.77 19.16 7.13
C PHE A 126 29.12 17.78 7.65
N SER A 127 28.88 17.53 8.94
CA SER A 127 29.12 16.22 9.59
C SER A 127 28.33 15.06 8.99
N ASP A 128 27.34 15.35 8.15
CA ASP A 128 26.33 14.40 7.68
C ASP A 128 26.38 14.25 6.15
N GLY A 129 27.54 14.57 5.54
CA GLY A 129 27.83 14.31 4.13
C GLY A 129 27.41 15.42 3.16
N GLY A 130 26.86 16.54 3.64
CA GLY A 130 26.61 17.74 2.84
C GLY A 130 27.83 18.66 2.74
N VAL A 131 27.77 19.68 1.88
CA VAL A 131 28.81 20.72 1.80
C VAL A 131 28.23 22.10 1.48
N LEU A 132 28.76 23.13 2.13
CA LEU A 132 28.57 24.53 1.76
C LEU A 132 29.79 24.98 0.95
N LEU A 133 29.53 25.45 -0.27
CA LEU A 133 30.52 26.06 -1.14
C LEU A 133 30.29 27.56 -1.17
N MET A 134 31.36 28.33 -1.03
CA MET A 134 31.33 29.79 -1.03
C MET A 134 32.38 30.30 -2.01
N TYR A 135 32.05 31.30 -2.81
CA TYR A 135 32.94 31.81 -3.84
C TYR A 135 33.05 33.33 -3.77
N SER A 136 34.29 33.83 -3.86
CA SER A 136 34.63 35.24 -3.85
C SER A 136 35.67 35.54 -4.92
N ALA A 137 35.49 36.63 -5.68
CA ALA A 137 36.51 37.15 -6.60
C ALA A 137 37.61 37.96 -5.90
N GLN A 138 37.47 38.24 -4.61
CA GLN A 138 38.52 38.89 -3.84
C GLN A 138 39.35 37.83 -3.12
N PRO A 139 40.68 37.79 -3.35
CA PRO A 139 41.56 36.97 -2.54
C PRO A 139 41.48 37.39 -1.07
N ASP A 140 41.62 36.43 -0.16
CA ASP A 140 41.61 36.57 1.30
C ASP A 140 40.26 36.77 2.00
N VAL A 141 39.16 37.05 1.28
CA VAL A 141 37.81 37.15 1.88
C VAL A 141 37.42 35.84 2.56
N ILE A 142 37.63 34.73 1.84
CA ILE A 142 37.42 33.40 2.38
C ILE A 142 38.76 32.88 2.88
N ASN A 143 38.88 32.69 4.19
CA ASN A 143 40.06 32.16 4.83
C ASN A 143 39.69 31.18 5.95
N ILE A 144 40.67 30.43 6.44
CA ILE A 144 40.44 29.38 7.46
C ILE A 144 39.87 29.93 8.78
N ARG A 145 40.17 31.20 9.13
CA ARG A 145 39.63 31.84 10.34
C ARG A 145 38.12 32.06 10.19
N LEU A 146 37.68 32.57 9.04
CA LEU A 146 36.25 32.71 8.74
C LEU A 146 35.54 31.36 8.75
N LEU A 147 36.09 30.35 8.08
CA LEU A 147 35.46 29.02 8.06
C LEU A 147 35.33 28.46 9.48
N LYS A 148 36.37 28.59 10.31
CA LYS A 148 36.31 28.16 11.71
C LYS A 148 35.29 28.94 12.55
N SER A 149 35.06 30.23 12.28
CA SER A 149 34.07 31.01 13.01
C SER A 149 32.61 30.66 12.66
N LEU A 150 32.37 30.14 11.45
CA LEU A 150 31.05 29.68 11.02
C LEU A 150 30.61 28.37 11.68
N ARG A 151 31.51 27.63 12.35
CA ARG A 151 31.25 26.28 12.87
C ARG A 151 29.94 26.14 13.66
N PRO A 152 29.64 26.98 14.68
CA PRO A 152 28.41 26.82 15.46
C PRO A 152 27.14 26.96 14.60
N ILE A 153 27.18 27.84 13.61
CA ILE A 153 26.06 28.10 12.71
C ILE A 153 25.89 26.95 11.71
N MET A 154 27.00 26.40 11.22
CA MET A 154 26.99 25.25 10.32
C MET A 154 26.46 23.97 11.00
N GLU A 155 26.81 23.76 12.27
CA GLU A 155 26.25 22.66 13.06
C GLU A 155 24.73 22.80 13.20
N VAL A 156 24.22 23.98 13.56
CA VAL A 156 22.78 24.23 13.70
C VAL A 156 22.05 24.11 12.35
N LEU A 157 22.63 24.63 11.28
CA LEU A 157 22.09 24.50 9.92
C LEU A 157 22.02 23.03 9.50
N GLY A 158 23.09 22.28 9.72
CA GLY A 158 23.15 20.85 9.44
C GLY A 158 22.04 20.06 10.14
N THR A 159 21.85 20.24 11.45
CA THR A 159 20.77 19.52 12.15
C THR A 159 19.39 20.00 11.73
N SER A 160 19.23 21.28 11.36
CA SER A 160 17.96 21.78 10.82
C SER A 160 17.61 21.14 9.46
N ILE A 161 18.60 20.97 8.57
CA ILE A 161 18.39 20.30 7.27
C ILE A 161 17.99 18.85 7.49
N ARG A 162 18.70 18.13 8.35
CA ARG A 162 18.36 16.74 8.71
C ARG A 162 16.97 16.59 9.31
N GLY A 163 16.62 17.46 10.24
CA GLY A 163 15.30 17.46 10.86
C GLY A 163 14.19 17.68 9.82
N GLY A 164 14.43 18.54 8.83
CA GLY A 164 13.52 18.77 7.70
C GLY A 164 13.29 17.50 6.88
N PHE A 165 14.37 16.85 6.41
CA PHE A 165 14.25 15.63 5.60
C PHE A 165 13.69 14.42 6.37
N ALA A 166 14.11 14.23 7.63
CA ALA A 166 13.58 13.16 8.47
C ALA A 166 12.07 13.30 8.67
N ARG A 167 11.58 14.54 8.82
CA ARG A 167 10.15 14.83 8.91
C ARG A 167 9.42 14.57 7.60
N GLU A 168 9.99 14.97 6.46
CA GLU A 168 9.39 14.72 5.14
C GLU A 168 9.22 13.20 4.91
N GLN A 169 10.26 12.42 5.18
CA GLN A 169 10.24 10.96 5.11
C GLN A 169 9.18 10.35 6.04
N LEU A 170 9.08 10.85 7.29
CA LEU A 170 8.05 10.41 8.23
C LEU A 170 6.64 10.66 7.69
N LEU A 171 6.38 11.86 7.16
CA LEU A 171 5.05 12.21 6.60
C LEU A 171 4.70 11.34 5.38
N LEU A 172 5.67 11.04 4.52
CA LEU A 172 5.47 10.15 3.37
C LEU A 172 5.16 8.71 3.83
N SER A 173 5.90 8.20 4.81
CA SER A 173 5.67 6.86 5.38
C SER A 173 4.31 6.75 6.06
N GLU A 174 3.91 7.75 6.86
CA GLU A 174 2.60 7.80 7.49
C GLU A 174 1.46 7.85 6.47
N ALA A 175 1.63 8.63 5.39
CA ALA A 175 0.65 8.71 4.31
C ALA A 175 0.50 7.36 3.57
N GLU A 176 1.60 6.68 3.27
CA GLU A 176 1.58 5.37 2.61
C GLU A 176 0.96 4.30 3.52
N LEU A 177 1.33 4.26 4.80
CA LEU A 177 0.71 3.37 5.78
C LEU A 177 -0.80 3.61 5.90
N LYS A 178 -1.24 4.88 5.94
CA LYS A 178 -2.65 5.25 5.96
C LYS A 178 -3.38 4.78 4.70
N LYS A 179 -2.75 4.94 3.53
CA LYS A 179 -3.29 4.50 2.24
C LYS A 179 -3.43 2.98 2.19
N GLN A 180 -2.41 2.23 2.60
CA GLN A 180 -2.45 0.76 2.65
C GLN A 180 -3.53 0.25 3.62
N ARG A 181 -3.62 0.84 4.83
CA ARG A 181 -4.69 0.52 5.79
C ARG A 181 -6.09 0.81 5.23
N GLY A 182 -6.26 1.96 4.57
CA GLY A 182 -7.51 2.32 3.91
C GLY A 182 -7.90 1.34 2.82
N PHE A 183 -6.94 0.96 1.96
CA PHE A 183 -7.15 -0.01 0.89
C PHE A 183 -7.57 -1.39 1.42
N LEU A 184 -6.87 -1.93 2.44
CA LEU A 184 -7.22 -3.20 3.06
C LEU A 184 -8.62 -3.18 3.69
N LYS A 185 -8.97 -2.09 4.39
CA LYS A 185 -10.32 -1.92 4.97
C LYS A 185 -11.40 -1.90 3.89
N THR A 186 -11.16 -1.19 2.78
CA THR A 186 -12.09 -1.17 1.64
C THR A 186 -12.26 -2.56 1.03
N LEU A 187 -11.17 -3.31 0.80
CA LEU A 187 -11.27 -4.67 0.25
C LEU A 187 -12.16 -5.55 1.12
N VAL A 188 -11.92 -5.59 2.44
CA VAL A 188 -12.69 -6.39 3.39
C VAL A 188 -14.17 -5.95 3.46
N ASN A 189 -14.45 -4.65 3.40
CA ASN A 189 -15.83 -4.14 3.39
C ASN A 189 -16.57 -4.36 2.07
N THR A 190 -15.86 -4.59 0.96
CA THR A 190 -16.49 -4.92 -0.34
C THR A 190 -16.85 -6.39 -0.48
N ILE A 191 -16.40 -7.26 0.43
CA ILE A 191 -16.78 -8.68 0.44
C ILE A 191 -18.25 -8.76 0.87
N PRO A 192 -19.15 -9.38 0.06
CA PRO A 192 -20.57 -9.51 0.39
C PRO A 192 -20.86 -10.56 1.47
N ASP A 193 -19.83 -11.07 2.13
CA ASP A 193 -19.88 -12.07 3.19
C ASP A 193 -19.62 -11.40 4.53
N LEU A 194 -20.10 -12.02 5.60
CA LEU A 194 -19.74 -11.63 6.96
C LEU A 194 -18.26 -11.95 7.16
N VAL A 195 -17.46 -10.99 7.64
CA VAL A 195 -16.05 -11.22 7.96
C VAL A 195 -15.75 -10.70 9.36
N TRP A 196 -15.17 -11.54 10.21
CA TRP A 196 -14.75 -11.16 11.56
C TRP A 196 -13.47 -11.89 11.98
N LEU A 197 -12.69 -11.23 12.85
CA LEU A 197 -11.52 -11.80 13.49
C LEU A 197 -11.71 -11.72 15.00
N LYS A 198 -11.45 -12.84 15.68
CA LYS A 198 -11.35 -12.88 17.15
C LYS A 198 -9.97 -13.32 17.58
N ASP A 199 -9.53 -12.89 18.75
CA ASP A 199 -8.33 -13.41 19.40
C ASP A 199 -8.57 -14.80 20.02
N GLN A 200 -7.53 -15.34 20.65
CA GLN A 200 -7.58 -16.65 21.31
C GLN A 200 -8.58 -16.68 22.48
N ASP A 201 -8.88 -15.55 23.11
CA ASP A 201 -9.83 -15.40 24.22
C ASP A 201 -11.28 -15.18 23.75
N GLY A 202 -11.49 -15.02 22.45
CA GLY A 202 -12.81 -14.85 21.83
C GLY A 202 -13.24 -13.40 21.75
N ILE A 203 -12.29 -12.48 21.95
CA ILE A 203 -12.51 -11.04 21.85
C ILE A 203 -12.41 -10.64 20.39
N TYR A 204 -13.40 -9.91 19.88
CA TYR A 204 -13.38 -9.39 18.52
C TYR A 204 -12.23 -8.40 18.34
N LEU A 205 -11.41 -8.63 17.31
CA LEU A 205 -10.30 -7.78 16.89
C LEU A 205 -10.68 -6.88 15.71
N ALA A 206 -11.50 -7.38 14.79
CA ALA A 206 -11.97 -6.66 13.61
C ALA A 206 -13.24 -7.31 13.04
N CYS A 207 -14.04 -6.52 12.32
CA CYS A 207 -15.15 -7.04 11.51
C CYS A 207 -15.46 -6.10 10.34
N ASN A 208 -16.06 -6.63 9.27
CA ASN A 208 -16.49 -5.83 8.14
C ASN A 208 -17.89 -5.22 8.34
N GLU A 209 -18.26 -4.25 7.49
CA GLU A 209 -19.59 -3.61 7.54
C GLU A 209 -20.75 -4.61 7.38
N ARG A 210 -20.53 -5.71 6.66
CA ARG A 210 -21.53 -6.77 6.53
C ARG A 210 -21.79 -7.48 7.86
N PHE A 211 -20.74 -7.73 8.64
CA PHE A 211 -20.86 -8.29 9.99
C PHE A 211 -21.48 -7.29 10.99
N GLU A 212 -21.27 -5.99 10.82
CA GLU A 212 -21.95 -4.97 11.65
C GLU A 212 -23.48 -5.09 11.56
N GLN A 213 -24.02 -5.44 10.38
CA GLN A 213 -25.46 -5.62 10.16
C GLN A 213 -26.01 -6.83 10.92
N PHE A 214 -25.21 -7.89 11.06
CA PHE A 214 -25.60 -9.08 11.80
C PHE A 214 -25.87 -8.75 13.28
N PHE A 215 -24.96 -8.03 13.95
CA PHE A 215 -25.15 -7.58 15.34
C PHE A 215 -25.93 -6.27 15.49
N GLY A 216 -26.16 -5.53 14.40
CA GLY A 216 -26.79 -4.21 14.45
C GLY A 216 -25.93 -3.19 15.23
N ALA A 217 -24.62 -3.38 15.25
CA ALA A 217 -23.67 -2.56 16.00
C ALA A 217 -22.44 -2.22 15.14
N ALA A 218 -21.91 -1.01 15.28
CA ALA A 218 -20.72 -0.62 14.53
C ALA A 218 -19.48 -1.38 15.02
N GLU A 219 -18.46 -1.55 14.18
CA GLU A 219 -17.19 -2.23 14.49
C GLU A 219 -16.58 -1.69 15.79
N GLN A 220 -16.63 -0.38 15.99
CA GLN A 220 -16.11 0.29 17.20
C GLN A 220 -16.82 -0.11 18.49
N GLN A 221 -18.05 -0.62 18.37
CA GLN A 221 -18.85 -1.14 19.48
C GLN A 221 -18.77 -2.66 19.60
N ILE A 222 -18.17 -3.37 18.64
CA ILE A 222 -17.98 -4.83 18.60
C ILE A 222 -16.56 -5.20 19.03
N VAL A 223 -15.56 -4.49 18.52
CA VAL A 223 -14.14 -4.72 18.84
C VAL A 223 -13.90 -4.55 20.34
N GLY A 224 -13.16 -5.48 20.93
CA GLY A 224 -12.87 -5.52 22.37
C GLY A 224 -13.94 -6.25 23.21
N LYS A 225 -14.96 -6.83 22.56
CA LYS A 225 -16.04 -7.58 23.23
C LYS A 225 -16.07 -9.04 22.82
N THR A 226 -16.94 -9.81 23.47
CA THR A 226 -17.17 -11.24 23.19
C THR A 226 -18.59 -11.50 22.70
N ASP A 227 -18.87 -12.71 22.20
CA ASP A 227 -20.22 -13.13 21.75
C ASP A 227 -21.30 -12.91 22.82
N TYR A 228 -20.95 -13.08 24.10
CA TYR A 228 -21.86 -12.97 25.24
C TYR A 228 -22.51 -11.59 25.42
N GLU A 229 -21.99 -10.56 24.75
CA GLU A 229 -22.56 -9.21 24.78
C GLU A 229 -23.63 -8.99 23.70
N PHE A 230 -23.73 -9.90 22.73
CA PHE A 230 -24.57 -9.75 21.55
C PHE A 230 -25.62 -10.86 21.40
N VAL A 231 -25.31 -12.06 21.88
CA VAL A 231 -26.20 -13.23 21.81
C VAL A 231 -26.41 -13.86 23.18
N ASP A 232 -27.39 -14.76 23.29
CA ASP A 232 -27.60 -15.52 24.51
C ASP A 232 -26.40 -16.42 24.84
N SER A 233 -26.29 -16.82 26.11
CA SER A 233 -25.11 -17.55 26.59
C SER A 233 -24.94 -18.92 25.94
N GLU A 234 -26.04 -19.59 25.57
CA GLU A 234 -25.98 -20.92 24.94
C GLU A 234 -25.40 -20.83 23.52
N LEU A 235 -25.83 -19.82 22.76
CA LEU A 235 -25.31 -19.55 21.43
C LEU A 235 -23.86 -19.04 21.49
N ALA A 236 -23.54 -18.16 22.43
CA ALA A 236 -22.17 -17.69 22.66
C ALA A 236 -21.21 -18.86 22.98
N ASP A 237 -21.62 -19.79 23.85
CA ASP A 237 -20.86 -21.00 24.19
C ASP A 237 -20.62 -21.86 22.95
N SER A 238 -21.64 -22.03 22.10
CA SER A 238 -21.54 -22.77 20.84
C SER A 238 -20.54 -22.13 19.87
N PHE A 239 -20.62 -20.82 19.65
CA PHE A 239 -19.67 -20.08 18.82
C PHE A 239 -18.24 -20.22 19.33
N ARG A 240 -18.05 -20.08 20.65
CA ARG A 240 -16.75 -20.18 21.31
C ARG A 240 -16.16 -21.59 21.23
N MET A 241 -17.00 -22.61 21.27
CA MET A 241 -16.57 -24.00 21.06
C MET A 241 -16.11 -24.22 19.62
N ASN A 242 -16.84 -23.70 18.63
CA ASN A 242 -16.47 -23.81 17.22
C ASN A 242 -15.18 -23.04 16.91
N ASP A 243 -15.01 -21.85 17.50
CA ASP A 243 -13.77 -21.06 17.41
C ASP A 243 -12.57 -21.85 17.92
N ARG A 244 -12.69 -22.47 19.11
CA ARG A 244 -11.63 -23.32 19.67
C ARG A 244 -11.31 -24.53 18.80
N ARG A 245 -12.32 -25.20 18.26
CA ARG A 245 -12.12 -26.35 17.35
C ARG A 245 -11.34 -25.95 16.09
N ALA A 246 -11.63 -24.79 15.51
CA ALA A 246 -10.90 -24.31 14.33
C ALA A 246 -9.43 -24.02 14.65
N MET A 247 -9.15 -23.44 15.81
CA MET A 247 -7.77 -23.17 16.28
C MET A 247 -7.00 -24.46 16.62
N GLU A 248 -7.65 -25.41 17.29
CA GLU A 248 -7.01 -26.67 17.75
C GLU A 248 -6.77 -27.67 16.61
N ASN A 249 -7.68 -27.75 15.63
CA ASN A 249 -7.58 -28.71 14.52
C ASN A 249 -6.63 -28.28 13.39
N ASN A 250 -6.05 -27.08 13.46
CA ASN A 250 -5.18 -26.48 12.44
C ASN A 250 -5.76 -26.57 11.01
N GLY A 251 -7.09 -26.44 10.88
CA GLY A 251 -7.82 -26.62 9.63
C GLY A 251 -9.21 -25.96 9.68
N PRO A 252 -9.80 -25.64 8.51
CA PRO A 252 -11.06 -24.92 8.45
C PRO A 252 -12.22 -25.76 8.99
N SER A 253 -13.06 -25.17 9.83
CA SER A 253 -14.37 -25.74 10.19
C SER A 253 -15.47 -25.06 9.40
N VAL A 254 -16.39 -25.83 8.82
CA VAL A 254 -17.53 -25.32 8.04
C VAL A 254 -18.85 -25.75 8.68
N ASN A 255 -19.79 -24.83 8.84
CA ASN A 255 -21.15 -25.11 9.30
C ASN A 255 -22.19 -24.27 8.54
N GLU A 256 -23.37 -24.84 8.29
CA GLU A 256 -24.53 -24.12 7.75
C GLU A 256 -25.50 -23.77 8.89
N GLU A 257 -25.93 -22.51 8.97
CA GLU A 257 -26.87 -22.07 10.00
C GLU A 257 -27.78 -20.95 9.51
N TRP A 258 -29.05 -20.98 9.94
CA TRP A 258 -29.98 -19.88 9.70
C TRP A 258 -29.77 -18.80 10.75
N ILE A 259 -29.39 -17.61 10.31
CA ILE A 259 -29.05 -16.49 11.19
C ILE A 259 -30.01 -15.32 10.96
N PRO A 260 -30.69 -14.83 12.01
CA PRO A 260 -31.43 -13.58 11.95
C PRO A 260 -30.48 -12.37 12.07
N PHE A 261 -30.64 -11.40 11.18
CA PHE A 261 -29.89 -10.16 11.22
C PHE A 261 -30.56 -9.15 12.14
N ALA A 262 -29.80 -8.54 13.06
CA ALA A 262 -30.34 -7.54 13.97
C ALA A 262 -30.66 -6.20 13.28
N SER A 263 -30.07 -5.92 12.11
CA SER A 263 -30.30 -4.68 11.36
C SER A 263 -31.76 -4.43 10.98
N ASP A 264 -32.47 -5.48 10.59
CA ASP A 264 -33.77 -5.42 9.93
C ASP A 264 -34.61 -6.70 10.10
N GLY A 265 -34.06 -7.74 10.74
CA GLY A 265 -34.79 -8.95 11.14
C GLY A 265 -34.97 -10.00 10.06
N HIS A 266 -34.36 -9.86 8.87
CA HIS A 266 -34.36 -10.93 7.88
C HIS A 266 -33.48 -12.10 8.34
N CYS A 267 -33.71 -13.29 7.76
CA CYS A 267 -32.91 -14.47 8.04
C CYS A 267 -32.15 -14.91 6.79
N GLU A 268 -30.87 -15.21 6.95
CA GLU A 268 -30.02 -15.77 5.90
C GLU A 268 -29.55 -17.16 6.30
N LEU A 269 -29.39 -18.04 5.32
CA LEU A 269 -28.69 -19.31 5.48
C LEU A 269 -27.21 -19.06 5.19
N LEU A 270 -26.40 -19.02 6.25
CA LEU A 270 -24.96 -18.78 6.13
C LEU A 270 -24.19 -20.09 6.17
N GLU A 271 -23.28 -20.26 5.22
CA GLU A 271 -22.17 -21.21 5.30
C GLU A 271 -20.98 -20.51 5.96
N THR A 272 -20.73 -20.82 7.22
CA THR A 272 -19.67 -20.22 8.02
C THR A 272 -18.40 -21.06 7.96
N THR A 273 -17.30 -20.47 7.50
CA THR A 273 -15.96 -21.05 7.53
C THR A 273 -15.11 -20.34 8.59
N LYS A 274 -14.48 -21.09 9.49
CA LYS A 274 -13.55 -20.57 10.50
C LYS A 274 -12.15 -21.14 10.31
N THR A 275 -11.15 -20.28 10.25
CA THR A 275 -9.75 -20.64 9.97
C THR A 275 -8.81 -19.99 10.99
N PRO A 276 -7.78 -20.69 11.51
CA PRO A 276 -6.78 -20.06 12.36
C PRO A 276 -6.00 -19.00 11.59
N MET A 277 -5.85 -17.81 12.20
CA MET A 277 -5.03 -16.74 11.65
C MET A 277 -3.68 -16.72 12.36
N LEU A 278 -2.59 -16.82 11.59
CA LEU A 278 -1.22 -16.78 12.09
C LEU A 278 -0.56 -15.45 11.69
N ASP A 279 0.37 -14.97 12.52
CA ASP A 279 1.26 -13.86 12.15
C ASP A 279 2.43 -14.32 11.26
N GLU A 280 3.33 -13.40 10.92
CA GLU A 280 4.47 -13.67 10.02
C GLU A 280 5.45 -14.70 10.64
N GLU A 281 5.49 -14.79 11.97
CA GLU A 281 6.29 -15.73 12.73
C GLU A 281 5.62 -17.10 12.92
N GLY A 282 4.36 -17.25 12.47
CA GLY A 282 3.58 -18.47 12.62
C GLY A 282 2.90 -18.62 13.99
N THR A 283 2.84 -17.55 14.78
CA THR A 283 2.13 -17.50 16.06
C THR A 283 0.64 -17.30 15.83
N LEU A 284 -0.19 -18.02 16.57
CA LEU A 284 -1.65 -17.90 16.48
C LEU A 284 -2.12 -16.52 16.97
N VAL A 285 -2.67 -15.72 16.06
CA VAL A 285 -3.36 -14.46 16.38
C VAL A 285 -4.76 -14.75 16.92
N GLY A 286 -5.46 -15.71 16.30
CA GLY A 286 -6.80 -16.12 16.69
C GLY A 286 -7.55 -16.82 15.56
N VAL A 287 -8.82 -16.51 15.37
CA VAL A 287 -9.69 -17.16 14.39
C VAL A 287 -10.39 -16.15 13.47
N LEU A 288 -10.19 -16.33 12.16
CA LEU A 288 -10.91 -15.61 11.11
C LEU A 288 -12.16 -16.40 10.73
N GLY A 289 -13.33 -15.76 10.84
CA GLY A 289 -14.59 -16.31 10.38
C GLY A 289 -15.09 -15.58 9.13
N ILE A 290 -15.62 -16.36 8.18
CA ILE A 290 -16.31 -15.88 6.99
C ILE A 290 -17.67 -16.56 6.91
N GLY A 291 -18.75 -15.80 6.87
CA GLY A 291 -20.12 -16.30 6.69
C GLY A 291 -20.63 -15.96 5.29
N HIS A 292 -20.72 -16.95 4.41
CA HIS A 292 -21.19 -16.80 3.03
C HIS A 292 -22.69 -17.06 2.93
N ASP A 293 -23.45 -16.14 2.34
CA ASP A 293 -24.89 -16.34 2.14
C ASP A 293 -25.17 -17.33 0.99
N ILE A 294 -25.77 -18.46 1.34
CA ILE A 294 -26.17 -19.52 0.39
C ILE A 294 -27.69 -19.62 0.23
N THR A 295 -28.45 -18.63 0.75
CA THR A 295 -29.93 -18.63 0.73
C THR A 295 -30.46 -18.79 -0.69
N GLN A 296 -30.03 -17.93 -1.62
CA GLN A 296 -30.49 -17.97 -3.00
C GLN A 296 -30.12 -19.28 -3.70
N ASN A 297 -28.90 -19.79 -3.45
CA ASN A 297 -28.45 -21.05 -4.02
C ASN A 297 -29.33 -22.21 -3.54
N ARG A 298 -29.67 -22.24 -2.25
CA ARG A 298 -30.51 -23.27 -1.65
C ARG A 298 -31.96 -23.19 -2.14
N GLU A 299 -32.49 -21.98 -2.29
CA GLU A 299 -33.84 -21.76 -2.83
C GLU A 299 -33.93 -22.19 -4.29
N MET A 300 -32.95 -21.80 -5.12
CA MET A 300 -32.91 -22.20 -6.53
C MET A 300 -32.79 -23.72 -6.67
N GLN A 301 -31.97 -24.37 -5.83
CA GLN A 301 -31.87 -25.82 -5.81
C GLN A 301 -33.22 -26.47 -5.47
N LYS A 302 -33.90 -25.99 -4.42
CA LYS A 302 -35.23 -26.51 -4.04
C LYS A 302 -36.29 -26.29 -5.12
N GLN A 303 -36.27 -25.14 -5.79
CA GLN A 303 -37.19 -24.86 -6.91
C GLN A 303 -36.95 -25.81 -8.08
N LEU A 304 -35.69 -26.07 -8.43
CA LEU A 304 -35.33 -27.00 -9.50
C LEU A 304 -35.75 -28.44 -9.16
N GLU A 305 -35.54 -28.87 -7.93
CA GLU A 305 -35.99 -30.18 -7.43
C GLU A 305 -37.53 -30.29 -7.47
N ALA A 306 -38.24 -29.26 -7.00
CA ALA A 306 -39.71 -29.24 -7.03
C ALA A 306 -40.29 -29.24 -8.45
N GLU A 307 -39.71 -28.48 -9.39
CA GLU A 307 -40.14 -28.47 -10.79
C GLU A 307 -39.83 -29.80 -11.49
N ARG A 308 -38.71 -30.45 -11.15
CA ARG A 308 -38.39 -31.80 -11.64
C ARG A 308 -39.41 -32.82 -11.14
N ASP A 309 -39.71 -32.82 -9.85
CA ASP A 309 -40.66 -33.74 -9.24
C ASP A 309 -42.08 -33.52 -9.81
N ARG A 310 -42.48 -32.26 -9.98
CA ARG A 310 -43.76 -31.89 -10.60
C ARG A 310 -43.85 -32.34 -12.06
N SER A 311 -42.79 -32.13 -12.84
CA SER A 311 -42.72 -32.59 -14.24
C SER A 311 -42.83 -34.10 -14.34
N GLN A 312 -42.12 -34.84 -13.48
CA GLN A 312 -42.18 -36.29 -13.44
C GLN A 312 -43.58 -36.78 -13.03
N HIS A 313 -44.19 -36.16 -12.02
CA HIS A 313 -45.56 -36.48 -11.62
C HIS A 313 -46.59 -36.27 -12.72
N TYR A 314 -46.46 -35.20 -13.52
CA TYR A 314 -47.33 -34.99 -14.69
C TYR A 314 -47.17 -36.09 -15.73
N LEU A 315 -45.93 -36.47 -16.08
CA LEU A 315 -45.68 -37.55 -17.04
C LEU A 315 -46.27 -38.89 -16.56
N ASP A 316 -46.19 -39.17 -15.25
CA ASP A 316 -46.66 -40.43 -14.67
C ASP A 316 -48.19 -40.50 -14.51
N THR A 317 -48.87 -39.35 -14.39
CA THR A 317 -50.33 -39.30 -14.21
C THR A 317 -51.08 -39.29 -15.55
N VAL A 318 -50.41 -38.94 -16.67
CA VAL A 318 -51.04 -38.93 -17.99
C VAL A 318 -51.41 -40.35 -18.42
N GLU A 319 -52.70 -40.60 -18.68
CA GLU A 319 -53.22 -41.88 -19.20
C GLU A 319 -52.94 -42.09 -20.70
N ALA A 320 -51.79 -41.65 -21.19
CA ALA A 320 -51.34 -41.83 -22.56
C ALA A 320 -49.84 -42.18 -22.56
N ILE A 321 -49.40 -42.90 -23.60
CA ILE A 321 -47.97 -43.15 -23.83
C ILE A 321 -47.32 -41.84 -24.27
N ILE A 322 -46.39 -41.35 -23.47
CA ILE A 322 -45.50 -40.24 -23.84
C ILE A 322 -44.11 -40.84 -24.04
N VAL A 323 -43.59 -40.71 -25.26
CA VAL A 323 -42.26 -41.18 -25.63
C VAL A 323 -41.48 -40.05 -26.29
N SER A 324 -40.21 -39.90 -25.90
CA SER A 324 -39.23 -39.05 -26.56
C SER A 324 -38.21 -39.93 -27.26
N LEU A 325 -37.88 -39.60 -28.50
CA LEU A 325 -36.91 -40.32 -29.34
C LEU A 325 -35.73 -39.41 -29.68
N ASP A 326 -34.53 -39.97 -29.83
CA ASP A 326 -33.42 -39.29 -30.48
C ASP A 326 -33.60 -39.24 -32.01
N PRO A 327 -32.75 -38.52 -32.77
CA PRO A 327 -32.85 -38.47 -34.23
C PRO A 327 -32.76 -39.84 -34.91
N GLU A 328 -32.12 -40.82 -34.28
CA GLU A 328 -32.00 -42.21 -34.74
C GLU A 328 -33.17 -43.11 -34.30
N GLY A 329 -34.22 -42.56 -33.71
CA GLY A 329 -35.45 -43.29 -33.34
C GLY A 329 -35.33 -44.13 -32.06
N ARG A 330 -34.28 -43.95 -31.26
CA ARG A 330 -34.09 -44.63 -29.97
C ARG A 330 -34.79 -43.90 -28.85
N ILE A 331 -35.35 -44.66 -27.92
CA ILE A 331 -36.11 -44.14 -26.79
C ILE A 331 -35.17 -43.43 -25.82
N THR A 332 -35.33 -42.12 -25.69
CA THR A 332 -34.61 -41.31 -24.69
C THR A 332 -35.42 -41.17 -23.40
N MET A 333 -36.75 -41.24 -23.49
CA MET A 333 -37.67 -41.21 -22.36
C MET A 333 -38.97 -41.91 -22.75
N ILE A 334 -39.55 -42.68 -21.84
CA ILE A 334 -40.94 -43.14 -21.91
C ILE A 334 -41.57 -42.99 -20.53
N ASN A 335 -42.81 -42.50 -20.46
CA ASN A 335 -43.51 -42.33 -19.18
C ASN A 335 -43.97 -43.69 -18.62
N ARG A 336 -44.33 -43.71 -17.32
CA ARG A 336 -44.81 -44.93 -16.64
C ARG A 336 -45.95 -45.63 -17.37
N LYS A 337 -46.93 -44.88 -17.89
CA LYS A 337 -48.07 -45.47 -18.61
C LYS A 337 -47.64 -46.23 -19.88
N GLY A 338 -46.62 -45.72 -20.58
CA GLY A 338 -45.99 -46.41 -21.71
C GLY A 338 -45.35 -47.74 -21.31
N GLY A 339 -44.62 -47.76 -20.19
CA GLY A 339 -44.08 -49.00 -19.63
C GLY A 339 -45.17 -50.01 -19.27
N GLU A 340 -46.22 -49.57 -18.55
CA GLU A 340 -47.34 -50.42 -18.15
C GLU A 340 -48.08 -51.04 -19.34
N LEU A 341 -48.39 -50.25 -20.38
CA LEU A 341 -49.12 -50.73 -21.56
C LEU A 341 -48.28 -51.63 -22.47
N LEU A 342 -46.96 -51.40 -22.52
CA LEU A 342 -46.03 -52.21 -23.29
C LEU A 342 -45.49 -53.40 -22.49
N GLU A 343 -45.86 -53.53 -21.21
CA GLU A 343 -45.40 -54.56 -20.28
C GLU A 343 -43.86 -54.57 -20.06
N TYR A 344 -43.26 -53.38 -20.00
CA TYR A 344 -41.84 -53.18 -19.70
C TYR A 344 -41.63 -52.14 -18.61
N GLU A 345 -40.55 -52.27 -17.84
CA GLU A 345 -40.06 -51.17 -17.02
C GLU A 345 -39.49 -50.07 -17.95
N PRO A 346 -39.85 -48.79 -17.78
CA PRO A 346 -39.40 -47.69 -18.66
C PRO A 346 -37.88 -47.65 -18.88
N GLU A 347 -37.10 -47.96 -17.85
CA GLU A 347 -35.64 -48.02 -17.85
C GLU A 347 -35.10 -49.11 -18.78
N GLN A 348 -35.83 -50.21 -18.96
CA GLN A 348 -35.46 -51.29 -19.87
C GLN A 348 -35.71 -50.91 -21.33
N LEU A 349 -36.50 -49.88 -21.59
CA LEU A 349 -36.80 -49.37 -22.93
C LEU A 349 -35.85 -48.26 -23.37
N LYS A 350 -35.19 -47.55 -22.43
CA LYS A 350 -34.21 -46.50 -22.77
C LYS A 350 -33.08 -47.05 -23.64
N GLY A 351 -32.75 -46.32 -24.71
CA GLY A 351 -31.73 -46.67 -25.70
C GLY A 351 -32.15 -47.70 -26.75
N LYS A 352 -33.31 -48.36 -26.60
CA LYS A 352 -33.86 -49.28 -27.60
C LYS A 352 -34.52 -48.52 -28.75
N HIS A 353 -34.52 -49.10 -29.95
CA HIS A 353 -35.17 -48.50 -31.11
C HIS A 353 -36.69 -48.67 -31.04
N TRP A 354 -37.45 -47.57 -31.02
CA TRP A 354 -38.89 -47.58 -30.76
C TRP A 354 -39.67 -48.42 -31.78
N PHE A 355 -39.39 -48.21 -33.06
CA PHE A 355 -40.11 -48.86 -34.16
C PHE A 355 -39.77 -50.36 -34.32
N GLU A 356 -38.64 -50.80 -33.76
CA GLU A 356 -38.24 -52.21 -33.81
C GLU A 356 -38.71 -53.00 -32.59
N HIS A 357 -38.75 -52.36 -31.41
CA HIS A 357 -38.94 -53.07 -30.14
C HIS A 357 -40.31 -52.87 -29.51
N CYS A 358 -41.02 -51.77 -29.82
CA CYS A 358 -42.27 -51.42 -29.12
C CYS A 358 -43.52 -51.45 -30.03
N LEU A 359 -43.36 -51.42 -31.35
CA LEU A 359 -44.50 -51.47 -32.29
C LEU A 359 -44.60 -52.85 -32.95
N VAL A 360 -45.76 -53.48 -32.82
CA VAL A 360 -46.07 -54.75 -33.51
C VAL A 360 -46.45 -54.44 -34.95
N GLN A 361 -45.78 -55.07 -35.92
CA GLN A 361 -46.12 -54.91 -37.33
C GLN A 361 -47.44 -55.66 -37.65
N PRO A 362 -48.41 -55.02 -38.31
CA PRO A 362 -49.57 -55.72 -38.84
C PRO A 362 -49.14 -56.75 -39.89
N GLU A 363 -49.69 -57.96 -39.86
CA GLU A 363 -49.43 -58.97 -40.89
C GLU A 363 -49.81 -58.44 -42.29
N GLY A 364 -48.83 -58.36 -43.19
CA GLY A 364 -49.04 -58.01 -44.61
C GLY A 364 -48.73 -56.57 -45.04
N MET A 365 -48.08 -55.74 -44.22
CA MET A 365 -47.61 -54.40 -44.62
C MET A 365 -46.08 -54.34 -44.84
N GLU A 366 -45.61 -53.72 -45.93
CA GLU A 366 -44.19 -53.41 -46.17
C GLU A 366 -43.69 -52.31 -45.21
N LEU A 367 -42.42 -52.40 -44.78
CA LEU A 367 -41.80 -51.43 -43.86
C LEU A 367 -41.82 -50.02 -44.45
N PHE A 368 -42.53 -49.10 -43.80
CA PHE A 368 -42.51 -47.67 -44.12
C PHE A 368 -41.87 -46.88 -42.98
N TRP A 369 -40.53 -46.88 -42.91
CA TRP A 369 -39.80 -45.92 -42.07
C TRP A 369 -38.65 -45.31 -42.87
N PRO A 370 -38.51 -43.97 -42.89
CA PRO A 370 -37.40 -43.33 -43.58
C PRO A 370 -36.11 -43.58 -42.80
N SER A 371 -35.11 -44.10 -43.52
CA SER A 371 -33.72 -44.28 -43.07
C SER A 371 -33.03 -42.97 -42.74
#